data_AF-A0A6G3D8E6-F1
#
_entry.id   AF-A0A6G3D8E6-F1
#
_cell.length_a   1.000
_cell.length_b   1.000
_cell.length_c   1.000
_cell.angle_alpha   90.00
_cell.angle_beta   90.00
_cell.angle_gamma   90.00
#
_symmetry.space_group_name_H-M   'P 1'
#
loop_
_entity.id
_entity.type
_entity.pdbx_description
1 polymer ?
#
loop_
_entity_poly.entity_id
_entity_poly.type
_entity_poly.pdbx_seq_one_letter_code
_entity_poly.pdbx_strand_id
1 'polypeptide(L)'
;MTSTHRPCCAPATAPVAGAAPSPAVAAEPGPATRPRSTRGQVRLPGGGFAMGDAFGEGYPADGETPVHTVRLRPFHIDETAVTNARFAAFVKATGHVTDAERFGSSAVFHLVVAAPDADVLGNAAGAPWWINVRGAHWRRPEGARSDITGRQNQ
;
A
#
# COMPACT_ATOMS: atom_id res chain seq x y z
N MET A 1 -23.91 -31.84 32.38
CA MET A 1 -23.87 -30.38 32.63
C MET A 1 -22.71 -29.81 31.84
N THR A 2 -22.93 -29.48 30.57
CA THR A 2 -21.89 -28.90 29.70
C THR A 2 -22.04 -27.39 29.71
N SER A 3 -21.16 -26.72 30.46
CA SER A 3 -21.06 -25.27 30.55
C SER A 3 -20.59 -24.70 29.21
N THR A 4 -21.39 -23.80 28.63
CA THR A 4 -21.09 -23.14 27.35
C THR A 4 -20.23 -21.92 27.62
N HIS A 5 -18.93 -22.01 27.33
CA HIS A 5 -17.99 -20.91 27.48
C HIS A 5 -18.12 -19.94 26.31
N ARG A 6 -18.54 -18.69 26.57
CA ARG A 6 -18.48 -17.59 25.60
C ARG A 6 -17.13 -16.86 25.72
N PRO A 7 -16.31 -16.77 24.66
CA PRO A 7 -15.11 -15.92 24.68
C PRO A 7 -15.48 -14.45 24.54
N CYS A 8 -14.74 -13.59 25.25
CA CYS A 8 -15.02 -12.17 25.49
C CYS A 8 -14.91 -11.26 24.24
N CYS A 9 -14.46 -11.78 23.10
CA CYS A 9 -14.13 -10.96 21.92
C CYS A 9 -14.81 -11.38 20.60
N ALA A 10 -15.91 -12.15 20.65
CA ALA A 10 -16.72 -12.39 19.44
C ALA A 10 -17.62 -11.18 19.16
N PRO A 11 -17.67 -10.64 17.92
CA PRO A 11 -18.56 -9.54 17.59
C PRO A 11 -20.02 -10.00 17.67
N ALA A 12 -20.84 -9.25 18.41
CA ALA A 12 -22.27 -9.48 18.49
C ALA A 12 -22.96 -8.96 17.22
N THR A 13 -23.72 -9.81 16.54
CA THR A 13 -24.61 -9.42 15.44
C THR A 13 -25.84 -8.70 16.02
N ALA A 14 -25.68 -7.43 16.38
CA ALA A 14 -26.80 -6.51 16.60
C ALA A 14 -26.91 -5.57 15.39
N PRO A 15 -28.12 -5.32 14.86
CA PRO A 15 -28.29 -4.36 13.78
C PRO A 15 -28.07 -2.95 14.35
N VAL A 16 -26.98 -2.29 13.94
CA VAL A 16 -26.75 -0.88 14.25
C VAL A 16 -27.71 -0.06 13.37
N ALA A 17 -28.74 0.50 14.01
CA ALA A 17 -29.59 1.49 13.37
C ALA A 17 -28.72 2.66 12.85
N GLY A 18 -28.93 3.04 11.59
CA GLY A 18 -28.07 3.95 10.85
C GLY A 18 -27.84 5.28 11.56
N ALA A 19 -26.62 5.48 12.05
CA ALA A 19 -26.14 6.80 12.41
C ALA A 19 -25.92 7.62 11.12
N ALA A 20 -26.55 8.79 11.04
CA ALA A 20 -26.32 9.74 9.96
C ALA A 20 -24.83 10.11 9.90
N PRO A 21 -24.22 10.25 8.71
CA PRO A 21 -22.83 10.62 8.59
C PRO A 21 -22.61 12.01 9.17
N SER A 22 -21.78 12.07 10.22
CA SER A 22 -21.30 13.32 10.80
C SER A 22 -20.59 14.15 9.71
N PRO A 23 -20.81 15.48 9.62
CA PRO A 23 -20.17 16.28 8.59
C PRO A 23 -18.65 16.24 8.80
N ALA A 24 -17.92 15.63 7.88
CA ALA A 24 -16.47 15.62 7.94
C ALA A 24 -15.94 17.07 7.93
N VAL A 25 -15.36 17.51 9.03
CA VAL A 25 -14.69 18.80 9.10
C VAL A 25 -13.53 18.74 8.10
N ALA A 26 -13.44 19.70 7.18
CA ALA A 26 -12.29 19.79 6.30
C ALA A 26 -11.06 20.04 7.18
N ALA A 27 -10.10 19.11 7.21
CA ALA A 27 -8.85 19.34 7.90
C ALA A 27 -8.13 20.50 7.21
N GLU A 28 -7.87 21.59 7.94
CA GLU A 28 -7.07 22.69 7.40
C GLU A 28 -5.66 22.18 7.07
N PRO A 29 -5.08 22.57 5.93
CA PRO A 29 -3.72 22.19 5.60
C PRO A 29 -2.78 22.74 6.68
N GLY A 30 -2.07 21.83 7.36
CA GLY A 30 -1.14 22.18 8.42
C GLY A 30 0.02 23.08 7.93
N PRO A 31 0.76 23.71 8.86
CA PRO A 31 1.76 24.73 8.54
C PRO A 31 2.95 24.25 7.68
N ALA A 32 3.13 22.94 7.52
CA ALA A 32 4.19 22.33 6.70
C ALA A 32 3.70 21.84 5.32
N THR A 33 2.56 22.33 4.84
CA THR A 33 2.01 21.88 3.55
C THR A 33 2.73 22.54 2.38
N ARG A 34 3.38 21.73 1.53
CA ARG A 34 3.85 22.21 0.23
C ARG A 34 2.66 22.68 -0.61
N PRO A 35 2.85 23.61 -1.55
CA PRO A 35 1.80 24.03 -2.46
C PRO A 35 1.16 22.81 -3.13
N ARG A 36 -0.17 22.77 -3.13
CA ARG A 36 -0.94 21.69 -3.74
C ARG A 36 -0.64 21.60 -5.24
N SER A 37 -0.42 20.38 -5.73
CA SER A 37 -0.30 20.07 -7.16
C SER A 37 -1.28 18.94 -7.50
N THR A 38 -1.94 19.05 -8.65
CA THR A 38 -2.86 18.02 -9.20
C THR A 38 -2.38 17.50 -10.55
N ARG A 39 -1.07 17.62 -10.82
CA ARG A 39 -0.48 17.19 -12.09
C ARG A 39 -0.59 15.67 -12.24
N GLY A 40 -1.15 15.22 -13.37
CA GLY A 40 -1.35 13.79 -13.65
C GLY A 40 -2.40 13.12 -12.74
N GLN A 41 -3.31 13.93 -12.18
CA GLN A 41 -4.42 13.44 -11.37
C GLN A 41 -5.75 13.68 -12.07
N VAL A 42 -6.61 12.67 -12.01
CA VAL A 42 -8.02 12.80 -12.40
C VAL A 42 -8.84 13.27 -11.20
N ARG A 43 -9.76 14.21 -11.43
CA ARG A 43 -10.73 14.64 -10.42
C ARG A 43 -11.97 13.76 -10.51
N LEU A 44 -12.22 12.98 -9.46
CA LEU A 44 -13.43 12.18 -9.33
C LEU A 44 -14.50 12.98 -8.56
N PRO A 45 -15.78 12.91 -8.97
CA PRO A 45 -16.85 13.67 -8.33
C PRO A 45 -17.20 13.14 -6.93
N GLY A 46 -16.74 11.95 -6.54
CA GLY A 46 -17.21 11.26 -5.35
C GLY A 46 -18.61 10.70 -5.57
N GLY A 47 -19.41 10.61 -4.51
CA GLY A 47 -20.73 9.99 -4.53
C GLY A 47 -20.83 8.76 -3.63
N GLY A 48 -21.97 8.06 -3.71
CA GLY A 48 -22.20 6.81 -2.99
C GLY A 48 -21.87 5.59 -3.86
N PHE A 49 -21.22 4.58 -3.28
CA PHE A 49 -20.97 3.29 -3.94
C PHE A 49 -20.94 2.14 -2.93
N ALA A 50 -21.08 0.91 -3.42
CA ALA A 50 -20.97 -0.30 -2.62
C ALA A 50 -19.48 -0.72 -2.55
N MET A 51 -18.88 -0.64 -1.36
CA MET A 51 -17.49 -1.05 -1.11
C MET A 51 -17.47 -2.42 -0.45
N GLY A 52 -16.56 -3.28 -0.91
CA GLY A 52 -16.35 -4.64 -0.41
C GLY A 52 -16.47 -5.66 -1.53
N ASP A 53 -16.14 -6.91 -1.22
CA ASP A 53 -16.24 -8.04 -2.14
C ASP A 53 -17.71 -8.46 -2.32
N ALA A 54 -18.23 -8.26 -3.54
CA ALA A 54 -19.60 -8.59 -3.91
C ALA A 54 -19.83 -10.07 -4.23
N PHE A 55 -18.76 -10.82 -4.45
CA PHE A 55 -18.81 -12.24 -4.83
C PHE A 55 -18.53 -13.16 -3.65
N GLY A 56 -17.91 -12.64 -2.58
CA GLY A 56 -17.58 -13.41 -1.39
C GLY A 56 -16.51 -14.47 -1.65
N GLU A 57 -15.56 -14.15 -2.54
CA GLU A 57 -14.44 -14.98 -2.96
C GLU A 57 -13.17 -14.68 -2.15
N GLY A 58 -13.14 -13.57 -1.41
CA GLY A 58 -12.03 -13.16 -0.56
C GLY A 58 -11.78 -14.09 0.64
N TYR A 59 -10.61 -13.95 1.25
CA TYR A 59 -10.28 -14.73 2.45
C TYR A 59 -10.94 -14.11 3.69
N PRO A 60 -11.51 -14.91 4.62
CA PRO A 60 -12.17 -14.36 5.81
C PRO A 60 -11.27 -13.49 6.69
N ALA A 61 -9.97 -13.77 6.71
CA ALA A 61 -8.99 -13.01 7.47
C ALA A 61 -8.72 -11.61 6.90
N ASP A 62 -9.01 -11.38 5.62
CA ASP A 62 -8.75 -10.10 4.94
C ASP A 62 -9.88 -9.08 5.18
N GLY A 63 -11.05 -9.54 5.66
CA GLY A 63 -12.15 -8.66 6.04
C GLY A 63 -12.76 -7.88 4.86
N GLU A 64 -12.75 -8.47 3.67
CA GLU A 64 -13.26 -7.83 2.43
C GLU A 64 -14.79 -7.68 2.40
N THR A 65 -15.48 -8.39 3.30
CA THR A 65 -16.93 -8.35 3.49
C THR A 65 -17.26 -7.80 4.89
N PRO A 66 -18.46 -7.25 5.12
CA PRO A 66 -19.60 -7.13 4.21
C PRO A 66 -19.45 -5.99 3.20
N VAL A 67 -20.13 -6.15 2.06
CA VAL A 67 -20.42 -5.02 1.17
C VAL A 67 -21.23 -3.98 1.95
N HIS A 68 -20.76 -2.73 1.95
CA HIS A 68 -21.42 -1.63 2.63
C HIS A 68 -21.35 -0.34 1.81
N THR A 69 -22.34 0.54 1.99
CA THR A 69 -22.42 1.81 1.24
C THR A 69 -21.44 2.83 1.80
N VAL A 70 -20.50 3.28 0.97
CA VAL A 70 -19.55 4.35 1.29
C VAL A 70 -19.91 5.59 0.49
N ARG A 71 -19.84 6.77 1.12
CA ARG A 71 -20.03 8.06 0.45
C ARG A 71 -18.79 8.94 0.57
N LEU A 72 -18.21 9.30 -0.58
CA LEU A 72 -17.01 10.12 -0.67
C LEU A 72 -17.33 11.51 -1.21
N ARG A 73 -16.56 12.50 -0.75
CA ARG A 73 -16.50 13.85 -1.36
C ARG A 73 -15.69 13.80 -2.66
N PRO A 74 -15.80 14.83 -3.53
CA PRO A 74 -14.90 14.94 -4.67
C PRO A 74 -13.42 14.94 -4.23
N PHE A 75 -12.58 14.22 -4.96
CA PHE A 75 -11.14 14.13 -4.69
C PHE A 75 -10.35 13.99 -5.98
N HIS A 76 -9.03 14.10 -5.87
CA HIS A 76 -8.11 13.83 -6.98
C HIS A 76 -7.30 12.57 -6.67
N ILE A 77 -7.03 11.77 -7.69
CA ILE A 77 -6.20 10.57 -7.59
C ILE A 77 -5.28 10.50 -8.81
N ASP A 78 -4.04 10.04 -8.62
CA ASP A 78 -3.08 9.88 -9.72
C ASP A 78 -3.61 8.89 -10.75
N GLU A 79 -3.46 9.20 -12.05
CA GLU A 79 -3.90 8.36 -13.16
C GLU A 79 -3.05 7.08 -13.29
N THR A 80 -1.81 7.11 -12.80
CA THR A 80 -0.88 6.00 -12.78
C THR A 80 -0.26 5.86 -11.39
N ALA A 81 0.33 4.70 -11.10
CA ALA A 81 1.27 4.62 -9.98
C ALA A 81 2.41 5.65 -10.14
N VAL A 82 3.06 6.00 -9.03
CA VAL A 82 4.22 6.92 -9.06
C VAL A 82 5.36 6.24 -9.81
N THR A 83 5.81 6.86 -10.90
CA THR A 83 6.86 6.29 -11.74
C THR A 83 8.25 6.43 -11.13
N ASN A 84 9.18 5.59 -11.59
CA ASN A 84 10.59 5.68 -11.24
C ASN A 84 11.18 7.07 -11.52
N ALA A 85 10.82 7.70 -12.64
CA ALA A 85 11.26 9.06 -12.96
C ALA A 85 10.76 10.09 -11.95
N ARG A 86 9.48 10.01 -11.53
CA ARG A 86 8.90 10.92 -10.54
C ARG A 86 9.54 10.73 -9.17
N PHE A 87 9.74 9.48 -8.75
CA PHE A 87 10.39 9.18 -7.47
C PHE A 87 11.87 9.61 -7.47
N ALA A 88 12.60 9.40 -8.58
CA ALA A 88 13.97 9.87 -8.73
C ALA A 88 14.09 11.41 -8.60
N ALA A 89 13.16 12.16 -9.19
CA ALA A 89 13.12 13.62 -9.04
C ALA A 89 12.85 14.03 -7.59
N PHE A 90 11.95 13.33 -6.89
CA PHE A 90 11.70 13.55 -5.45
C PHE A 90 12.96 13.29 -4.61
N VAL A 91 13.63 12.15 -4.81
CA VAL A 91 14.87 11.82 -4.09
C VAL A 91 15.96 12.84 -4.38
N LYS A 92 16.14 13.25 -5.64
CA LYS A 92 17.11 14.28 -6.02
C LYS A 92 16.86 15.63 -5.33
N ALA A 93 15.59 16.00 -5.17
CA ALA A 93 15.22 17.28 -4.57
C ALA A 93 15.28 17.29 -3.03
N THR A 94 15.28 16.13 -2.38
CA THR A 94 15.12 16.02 -0.92
C THR A 94 16.25 15.28 -0.22
N GLY A 95 17.07 14.51 -0.95
CA GLY A 95 18.04 13.60 -0.35
C GLY A 95 17.39 12.42 0.38
N HIS A 96 16.13 12.09 0.10
CA HIS A 96 15.40 11.04 0.80
C HIS A 96 16.09 9.68 0.70
N VAL A 97 16.26 9.01 1.85
CA VAL A 97 16.77 7.64 1.96
C VAL A 97 15.61 6.72 2.34
N THR A 98 15.29 5.76 1.48
CA THR A 98 14.16 4.85 1.68
C THR A 98 14.41 3.89 2.84
N ASP A 99 13.35 3.28 3.37
CA ASP A 99 13.48 2.31 4.46
C ASP A 99 14.31 1.08 4.04
N ALA A 100 14.18 0.61 2.79
CA ALA A 100 15.00 -0.47 2.24
C ALA A 100 16.51 -0.14 2.28
N GLU A 101 16.88 1.10 1.99
CA GLU A 101 18.27 1.55 2.07
C GLU A 101 18.75 1.68 3.52
N ARG A 102 17.90 2.15 4.44
CA ARG A 102 18.24 2.22 5.88
C ARG A 102 18.35 0.84 6.51
N PHE A 103 17.48 -0.08 6.13
CA PHE A 103 17.53 -1.48 6.57
C PHE A 103 18.67 -2.25 5.89
N GLY A 104 19.08 -1.85 4.69
CA GLY A 104 20.20 -2.40 3.93
C GLY A 104 19.85 -3.60 3.04
N SER A 105 18.58 -4.00 2.98
CA SER A 105 18.10 -5.09 2.12
C SER A 105 16.61 -4.94 1.81
N SER A 106 16.15 -5.61 0.76
CA SER A 106 14.72 -5.70 0.42
C SER A 106 14.41 -7.04 -0.23
N ALA A 107 13.12 -7.38 -0.26
CA ALA A 107 12.65 -8.64 -0.82
C ALA A 107 12.62 -8.58 -2.36
N VAL A 108 13.25 -9.57 -3.00
CA VAL A 108 13.30 -9.75 -4.46
C VAL A 108 12.71 -11.10 -4.80
N PHE A 109 11.84 -11.15 -5.81
CA PHE A 109 11.28 -12.42 -6.26
C PHE A 109 12.37 -13.30 -6.88
N HIS A 110 12.43 -14.58 -6.49
CA HIS A 110 13.58 -15.45 -6.75
C HIS A 110 13.98 -15.57 -8.23
N LEU A 111 13.02 -15.53 -9.18
CA LEU A 111 13.31 -15.66 -10.61
C LEU A 111 14.00 -14.45 -11.23
N VAL A 112 13.98 -13.28 -10.56
CA VAL A 112 14.52 -12.03 -11.11
C VAL A 112 15.74 -11.53 -10.36
N VAL A 113 16.24 -12.26 -9.36
CA VAL A 113 17.41 -11.84 -8.57
C VAL A 113 18.62 -11.58 -9.47
N ALA A 114 19.15 -10.36 -9.39
CA ALA A 114 20.33 -9.90 -10.12
C ALA A 114 21.35 -9.35 -9.11
N ALA A 115 21.97 -10.24 -8.33
CA ALA A 115 22.91 -9.93 -7.27
C ALA A 115 24.07 -10.94 -7.24
N PRO A 116 25.22 -10.62 -6.62
CA PRO A 116 26.20 -11.63 -6.26
C PRO A 116 25.69 -12.50 -5.10
N ASP A 117 26.15 -13.74 -5.01
CA ASP A 117 25.72 -14.70 -3.98
C ASP A 117 25.94 -14.18 -2.56
N ALA A 118 27.00 -13.40 -2.34
CA ALA A 118 27.29 -12.76 -1.06
C ALA A 118 26.18 -11.82 -0.57
N ASP A 119 25.36 -11.28 -1.47
CA ASP A 119 24.23 -10.39 -1.18
C ASP A 119 22.90 -11.13 -0.97
N VAL A 120 22.87 -12.45 -1.14
CA VAL A 120 21.70 -13.28 -0.87
C VAL A 120 21.69 -13.67 0.62
N LEU A 121 20.77 -13.07 1.38
CA LEU A 121 20.74 -13.21 2.85
C LEU A 121 19.85 -14.38 3.33
N GLY A 122 19.17 -15.04 2.41
CA GLY A 122 18.20 -16.09 2.69
C GLY A 122 16.80 -15.75 2.17
N ASN A 123 15.87 -16.67 2.39
CA ASN A 123 14.50 -16.56 1.95
C ASN A 123 13.57 -16.08 3.08
N ALA A 124 12.45 -15.47 2.71
CA ALA A 124 11.41 -15.12 3.67
C ALA A 124 10.74 -16.38 4.23
N ALA A 125 10.62 -16.46 5.56
CA ALA A 125 9.94 -17.57 6.23
C ALA A 125 8.46 -17.62 5.79
N GLY A 126 7.98 -18.80 5.40
CA GLY A 126 6.60 -19.00 4.91
C GLY A 126 6.37 -18.62 3.45
N ALA A 127 7.31 -17.95 2.78
CA ALA A 127 7.20 -17.57 1.38
C ALA A 127 8.57 -17.68 0.67
N PRO A 128 9.07 -18.89 0.41
CA PRO A 128 10.45 -19.13 -0.01
C PRO A 128 10.82 -18.53 -1.38
N TRP A 129 9.85 -18.15 -2.20
CA TRP A 129 10.03 -17.45 -3.46
C TRP A 129 10.45 -15.98 -3.30
N TRP A 130 10.44 -15.44 -2.08
CA TRP A 130 10.97 -14.12 -1.75
C TRP A 130 12.36 -14.25 -1.13
N ILE A 131 13.35 -13.64 -1.79
CA ILE A 131 14.75 -13.63 -1.37
C ILE A 131 15.07 -12.28 -0.75
N ASN A 132 15.64 -12.27 0.45
CA ASN A 132 16.15 -11.04 1.03
C ASN A 132 17.52 -10.71 0.42
N VAL A 133 17.59 -9.65 -0.37
CA VAL A 133 18.79 -9.27 -1.12
C VAL A 133 19.38 -7.98 -0.55
N ARG A 134 20.63 -8.03 -0.12
CA ARG A 134 21.37 -6.87 0.36
C ARG A 134 21.47 -5.82 -0.76
N GLY A 135 21.21 -4.56 -0.41
CA GLY A 135 21.30 -3.43 -1.34
C GLY A 135 20.18 -3.38 -2.38
N ALA A 136 19.23 -4.32 -2.40
CA ALA A 136 18.02 -4.19 -3.21
C ALA A 136 17.18 -3.03 -2.69
N HIS A 137 16.86 -2.09 -3.58
CA HIS A 137 16.05 -0.90 -3.29
C HIS A 137 15.54 -0.32 -4.62
N TRP A 138 14.77 0.78 -4.57
CA TRP A 138 14.08 1.33 -5.74
C TRP A 138 14.96 1.61 -6.97
N ARG A 139 16.26 1.96 -6.83
CA ARG A 139 17.16 2.18 -8.00
C ARG A 139 17.71 0.90 -8.59
N ARG A 140 17.79 -0.16 -7.78
CA ARG A 140 18.35 -1.48 -8.11
C ARG A 140 17.39 -2.56 -7.61
N PRO A 141 16.20 -2.67 -8.22
CA PRO A 141 15.09 -3.41 -7.62
C PRO A 141 15.35 -4.92 -7.55
N GLU A 142 16.24 -5.47 -8.38
CA GLU A 142 16.61 -6.88 -8.35
C GLU A 142 17.94 -7.15 -7.62
N GLY A 143 18.59 -6.13 -7.07
CA GLY A 143 19.88 -6.22 -6.39
C GLY A 143 21.03 -5.55 -7.16
N ALA A 144 22.26 -5.70 -6.67
CA ALA A 144 23.40 -4.88 -7.07
C ALA A 144 23.76 -4.89 -8.57
N ARG A 145 23.33 -5.89 -9.34
CA ARG A 145 23.57 -5.99 -10.80
C ARG A 145 22.41 -5.48 -11.66
N SER A 146 21.42 -4.81 -11.06
CA SER A 146 20.27 -4.23 -11.75
C SER A 146 20.27 -2.71 -11.73
N ASP A 147 19.49 -2.12 -12.63
CA ASP A 147 19.17 -0.69 -12.66
C ASP A 147 17.78 -0.43 -13.27
N ILE A 148 17.32 0.82 -13.16
CA ILE A 148 16.01 1.27 -13.66
C ILE A 148 16.11 2.12 -14.94
N THR A 149 17.26 2.17 -15.62
CA THR A 149 17.49 3.07 -16.77
C THR A 149 16.46 2.86 -17.89
N GLY A 150 16.12 1.60 -18.18
CA GLY A 150 15.08 1.22 -19.15
C GLY A 150 13.64 1.20 -18.60
N ARG A 151 13.41 1.59 -17.34
CA ARG A 151 12.12 1.40 -16.63
C ARG A 151 11.61 2.69 -15.97
N GLN A 152 11.80 3.83 -16.63
CA GLN A 152 11.48 5.13 -16.03
C GLN A 152 9.97 5.42 -15.91
N ASN A 153 9.15 4.90 -16.84
CA ASN A 153 7.72 5.23 -17.01
C ASN A 153 6.81 4.00 -17.20
N GLN A 154 7.29 2.82 -16.84
CA GLN A 154 6.45 1.61 -16.83
C GLN A 154 5.46 1.68 -15.68
#